data_AF-A0A6B1EQT7-F1
#
_entry.id   AF-A0A6B1EQT7-F1
#
_cell.length_a   1.000
_cell.length_b   1.000
_cell.length_c   1.000
_cell.angle_alpha   90.00
_cell.angle_beta   90.00
_cell.angle_gamma   90.00
#
_symmetry.space_group_name_H-M   'P 1'
#
loop_
_entity.id
_entity.type
_entity.pdbx_description
1 polymer ?
#
loop_
_entity_poly.entity_id
_entity_poly.type
_entity_poly.pdbx_seq_one_letter_code
_entity_poly.pdbx_strand_id
1 'polypeptide(L)'
;MTFTGGAHNALAAIPVVSGEKYRTPQGFSAVRNGMKRRAAPEPDRAGRKPRWLRAQLPSGSRYLRLKGLMREHRLATVCEESHCPNIGECWNAGTATLMVMGGVCTRACRFCAVDTGNPSGWLDAEEPDNAAETVRIMDLGYVVLTSVDRDDLPDGGASHFASCVRAIRRRSPKTAVEVLTPDFRGSEEAVRTVLAAKPAVFAHNVETVRRLTSRVRDPRAGYDQSLKVLRAAARHGDGILTKSGIMLGLGERPDEIARTMRDLRLQGASLLTLGQYLRPTRHHLPVERYVPPEEFADWREYGLAAGFTEVVAGPLVRSSYRAERALMGNNAGVELQSMNPALSQCSV
;
A
#
# COMPACT_ATOMS: atom_id res chain seq x y z
N MET A 1 -42.70 -23.06 -29.99
CA MET A 1 -41.48 -23.62 -30.60
C MET A 1 -40.55 -22.49 -30.98
N THR A 2 -39.34 -22.55 -30.39
CA THR A 2 -38.07 -21.96 -30.82
C THR A 2 -37.98 -20.46 -31.15
N PHE A 3 -37.52 -19.72 -30.15
CA PHE A 3 -36.64 -18.55 -30.32
C PHE A 3 -35.27 -19.01 -30.83
N THR A 4 -34.74 -18.36 -31.85
CA THR A 4 -33.31 -18.31 -32.21
C THR A 4 -32.90 -16.86 -32.05
N GLY A 5 -32.00 -16.47 -31.16
CA GLY A 5 -30.61 -16.89 -31.12
C GLY A 5 -29.75 -15.67 -31.47
N GLY A 6 -29.75 -14.66 -30.59
CA GLY A 6 -28.92 -13.46 -30.75
C GLY A 6 -27.48 -13.76 -30.36
N ALA A 7 -26.59 -13.76 -31.36
CA ALA A 7 -25.16 -13.86 -31.16
C ALA A 7 -24.64 -12.62 -30.43
N HIS A 8 -24.28 -12.76 -29.15
CA HIS A 8 -23.54 -11.74 -28.42
C HIS A 8 -22.11 -11.70 -28.96
N ASN A 9 -21.83 -10.66 -29.74
CA ASN A 9 -20.52 -10.33 -30.26
C ASN A 9 -19.63 -9.80 -29.12
N ALA A 10 -19.00 -10.69 -28.37
CA ALA A 10 -18.01 -10.33 -27.35
C ALA A 10 -16.65 -10.08 -28.02
N LEU A 11 -16.51 -8.94 -28.68
CA LEU A 11 -15.19 -8.42 -29.03
C LEU A 11 -14.44 -8.17 -27.72
N ALA A 12 -13.39 -8.95 -27.45
CA ALA A 12 -12.50 -8.72 -26.32
C ALA A 12 -11.94 -7.30 -26.45
N ALA A 13 -12.31 -6.42 -25.51
CA ALA A 13 -11.85 -5.04 -25.49
C ALA A 13 -10.32 -5.03 -25.49
N ILE A 14 -9.73 -4.21 -26.38
CA ILE A 14 -8.27 -4.04 -26.46
C ILE A 14 -7.76 -3.62 -25.07
N PRO A 15 -6.81 -4.35 -24.47
CA PRO A 15 -6.32 -4.02 -23.14
C PRO A 15 -5.61 -2.66 -23.18
N VAL A 16 -6.04 -1.74 -22.31
CA VAL A 16 -5.43 -0.41 -22.16
C VAL A 16 -3.99 -0.57 -21.68
N VAL A 17 -3.04 0.00 -22.42
CA VAL A 17 -1.61 -0.11 -22.11
C VAL A 17 -1.21 0.91 -21.05
N SER A 18 -0.22 0.58 -20.21
CA SER A 18 0.32 1.52 -19.22
C SER A 18 0.72 2.85 -19.86
N GLY A 19 0.24 3.93 -19.25
CA GLY A 19 0.48 5.31 -19.66
C GLY A 19 -0.48 5.86 -20.69
N GLU A 20 -1.43 5.06 -21.17
CA GLU A 20 -2.51 5.51 -22.03
C GLU A 20 -3.71 6.00 -21.23
N LYS A 21 -4.45 6.94 -21.82
CA LYS A 21 -5.68 7.47 -21.25
C LYS A 21 -6.86 6.57 -21.67
N TYR A 22 -7.73 6.24 -20.74
CA TYR A 22 -8.96 5.51 -21.01
C TYR A 22 -10.15 6.12 -20.26
N ARG A 23 -11.36 5.68 -20.62
CA ARG A 23 -12.59 6.04 -19.94
C ARG A 23 -12.99 4.91 -19.00
N THR A 24 -13.20 5.23 -17.73
CA THR A 24 -13.63 4.26 -16.73
C THR A 24 -15.08 3.84 -16.96
N PRO A 25 -15.52 2.69 -16.43
CA PRO A 25 -16.93 2.29 -16.44
C PRO A 25 -17.86 3.34 -15.82
N GLN A 26 -17.35 4.11 -14.86
CA GLN A 26 -18.05 5.20 -14.17
C GLN A 26 -18.11 6.51 -15.00
N GLY A 27 -17.47 6.55 -16.16
CA GLY A 27 -17.63 7.63 -17.15
C GLY A 27 -16.55 8.72 -17.13
N PHE A 28 -15.61 8.70 -16.18
CA PHE A 28 -14.51 9.66 -16.10
C PHE A 28 -13.23 9.15 -16.78
N SER A 29 -12.27 10.05 -16.99
CA SER A 29 -10.98 9.71 -17.62
C SER A 29 -9.91 9.35 -16.59
N ALA A 30 -9.10 8.36 -16.91
CA ALA A 30 -7.92 7.99 -16.13
C ALA A 30 -6.73 7.61 -17.01
N VAL A 31 -5.52 7.71 -16.45
CA VAL A 31 -4.26 7.25 -17.06
C VAL A 31 -3.89 5.92 -16.42
N ARG A 32 -3.78 4.88 -17.26
CA ARG A 32 -3.47 3.53 -16.81
C ARG A 32 -2.07 3.46 -16.19
N ASN A 33 -1.97 2.85 -15.03
CA ASN A 33 -0.82 2.80 -14.15
C ASN A 33 -0.22 4.15 -13.75
N GLY A 34 -1.06 5.18 -13.62
CA GLY A 34 -0.75 6.43 -12.94
C GLY A 34 0.17 7.41 -13.67
N MET A 35 1.04 6.91 -14.54
CA MET A 35 2.11 7.67 -15.20
C MET A 35 1.92 7.71 -16.71
N LYS A 36 1.74 8.91 -17.27
CA LYS A 36 1.63 9.10 -18.73
C LYS A 36 2.82 8.50 -19.47
N ARG A 37 2.56 7.93 -20.64
CA ARG A 37 3.59 7.38 -21.52
C ARG A 37 4.66 8.44 -21.81
N ARG A 38 5.93 8.07 -21.59
CA ARG A 38 7.11 8.87 -21.96
C ARG A 38 7.72 8.31 -23.24
N ALA A 39 8.16 9.18 -24.15
CA ALA A 39 8.80 8.79 -25.40
C ALA A 39 10.13 8.05 -25.15
N ALA A 40 10.95 8.56 -24.22
CA ALA A 40 12.22 7.98 -23.81
C ALA A 40 12.24 7.76 -22.28
N PRO A 41 11.84 6.59 -21.77
CA PRO A 41 11.90 6.28 -20.35
C PRO A 41 13.35 6.05 -19.89
N GLU A 42 13.72 6.61 -18.75
CA GLU A 42 15.04 6.38 -18.14
C GLU A 42 15.21 4.91 -17.73
N PRO A 43 16.36 4.26 -18.03
CA PRO A 43 16.63 2.91 -17.55
C PRO A 43 16.88 2.88 -16.04
N ASP A 44 16.75 1.71 -15.43
CA ASP A 44 17.14 1.54 -14.02
C ASP A 44 18.65 1.71 -13.87
N ARG A 45 19.06 2.54 -12.91
CA ARG A 45 20.47 2.83 -12.63
C ARG A 45 21.13 1.72 -11.82
N ALA A 46 20.32 0.98 -11.06
CA ALA A 46 20.76 -0.18 -10.27
C ALA A 46 21.17 -1.41 -11.12
N GLY A 47 21.01 -1.36 -12.44
CA GLY A 47 21.34 -2.48 -13.33
C GLY A 47 20.34 -3.63 -13.24
N ARG A 48 20.81 -4.87 -13.37
CA ARG A 48 19.95 -6.06 -13.41
C ARG A 48 19.39 -6.39 -12.03
N LYS A 49 18.09 -6.69 -12.00
CA LYS A 49 17.40 -7.17 -10.80
C LYS A 49 18.11 -8.39 -10.16
N PRO A 50 18.49 -8.31 -8.88
CA PRO A 50 19.28 -9.34 -8.22
C PRO A 50 18.46 -10.59 -7.89
N ARG A 51 19.16 -11.69 -7.58
CA ARG A 51 18.52 -13.02 -7.40
C ARG A 51 17.59 -13.10 -6.20
N TRP A 52 17.87 -12.37 -5.12
CA TRP A 52 17.05 -12.35 -3.89
C TRP A 52 15.73 -11.59 -4.06
N LEU A 53 15.59 -10.79 -5.12
CA LEU A 53 14.39 -10.00 -5.39
C LEU A 53 13.34 -10.79 -6.20
N ARG A 54 13.13 -12.07 -5.91
CA ARG A 54 12.16 -12.92 -6.62
C ARG A 54 10.96 -13.21 -5.74
N ALA A 55 9.79 -12.89 -6.27
CA ALA A 55 8.53 -13.25 -5.65
C ALA A 55 7.98 -14.54 -6.29
N GLN A 56 7.19 -15.27 -5.52
CA GLN A 56 6.48 -16.43 -6.05
C GLN A 56 5.29 -15.98 -6.90
N LEU A 57 5.02 -16.72 -7.97
CA LEU A 57 3.83 -16.48 -8.78
C LEU A 57 2.58 -16.80 -7.96
N PRO A 58 1.55 -15.95 -8.00
CA PRO A 58 0.31 -16.21 -7.26
C PRO A 58 -0.37 -17.47 -7.81
N SER A 59 -0.62 -18.41 -6.91
CA SER A 59 -1.27 -19.69 -7.20
C SER A 59 -2.09 -20.15 -5.99
N GLY A 60 -2.97 -21.12 -6.20
CA GLY A 60 -3.82 -21.70 -5.15
C GLY A 60 -5.30 -21.33 -5.27
N SER A 61 -6.15 -22.21 -4.73
CA SER A 61 -7.62 -22.09 -4.77
C SER A 61 -8.12 -20.89 -3.97
N ARG A 62 -7.49 -20.58 -2.82
CA ARG A 62 -7.85 -19.43 -1.98
C ARG A 62 -7.60 -18.11 -2.73
N TYR A 63 -6.44 -17.95 -3.37
CA TYR A 63 -6.18 -16.80 -4.25
C TYR A 63 -7.25 -16.62 -5.35
N LEU A 64 -7.59 -17.69 -6.09
CA LEU A 64 -8.61 -17.63 -7.15
C LEU A 64 -10.00 -17.26 -6.60
N ARG A 65 -10.38 -17.83 -5.45
CA ARG A 65 -11.64 -17.50 -4.77
C ARG A 65 -11.69 -16.03 -4.36
N LEU A 66 -10.65 -15.52 -3.71
CA LEU A 66 -10.58 -14.10 -3.34
C LEU A 66 -10.69 -13.20 -4.57
N LYS A 67 -10.02 -13.58 -5.67
CA LYS A 67 -10.07 -12.81 -6.92
C LYS A 67 -11.49 -12.72 -7.50
N GLY A 68 -12.26 -13.82 -7.39
CA GLY A 68 -13.68 -13.84 -7.74
C GLY A 68 -14.50 -12.90 -6.86
N LEU A 69 -14.32 -13.00 -5.53
CA LEU A 69 -15.05 -12.18 -4.55
C LEU A 69 -14.82 -10.67 -4.72
N MET A 70 -13.58 -10.24 -4.99
CA MET A 70 -13.29 -8.83 -5.23
C MET A 70 -14.09 -8.28 -6.42
N ARG A 71 -14.23 -9.07 -7.49
CA ARG A 71 -15.00 -8.70 -8.68
C ARG A 71 -16.49 -8.69 -8.41
N GLU A 72 -16.99 -9.72 -7.73
CA GLU A 72 -18.41 -9.86 -7.36
C GLU A 72 -18.88 -8.66 -6.52
N HIS A 73 -18.08 -8.25 -5.54
CA HIS A 73 -18.40 -7.14 -4.64
C HIS A 73 -17.93 -5.77 -5.14
N ARG A 74 -17.45 -5.66 -6.40
CA ARG A 74 -16.97 -4.41 -7.01
C ARG A 74 -15.88 -3.70 -6.18
N LEU A 75 -15.02 -4.45 -5.51
CA LEU A 75 -13.95 -3.91 -4.68
C LEU A 75 -12.63 -3.85 -5.45
N ALA A 76 -11.90 -2.75 -5.27
CA ALA A 76 -10.51 -2.67 -5.69
C ALA A 76 -9.59 -3.22 -4.59
N THR A 77 -8.43 -3.73 -4.98
CA THR A 77 -7.37 -4.09 -4.05
C THR A 77 -6.06 -3.44 -4.46
N VAL A 78 -5.34 -2.87 -3.49
CA VAL A 78 -4.00 -2.32 -3.78
C VAL A 78 -3.05 -3.43 -4.23
N CYS A 79 -3.33 -4.68 -3.83
CA CYS A 79 -2.57 -5.85 -4.25
C CYS A 79 -2.58 -6.00 -5.78
N GLU A 80 -3.74 -5.84 -6.41
CA GLU A 80 -3.89 -5.90 -7.86
C GLU A 80 -3.45 -4.58 -8.52
N GLU A 81 -3.95 -3.45 -8.04
CA GLU A 81 -3.71 -2.13 -8.66
C GLU A 81 -2.25 -1.66 -8.59
N SER A 82 -1.48 -2.15 -7.60
CA SER A 82 -0.05 -1.82 -7.45
C SER A 82 0.91 -2.93 -7.88
N HIS A 83 0.41 -3.97 -8.57
CA HIS A 83 1.21 -5.13 -9.01
C HIS A 83 2.01 -5.77 -7.87
N CYS A 84 1.36 -6.03 -6.74
CA CYS A 84 2.04 -6.47 -5.53
C CYS A 84 2.68 -7.86 -5.72
N PRO A 85 3.99 -8.02 -5.45
CA PRO A 85 4.65 -9.33 -5.56
C PRO A 85 4.12 -10.36 -4.55
N ASN A 86 3.49 -9.91 -3.46
CA ASN A 86 3.12 -10.76 -2.33
C ASN A 86 1.64 -11.19 -2.37
N ILE A 87 0.89 -10.86 -3.42
CA ILE A 87 -0.57 -11.08 -3.47
C ILE A 87 -0.95 -12.54 -3.21
N GLY A 88 -0.20 -13.50 -3.78
CA GLY A 88 -0.45 -14.93 -3.56
C GLY A 88 -0.22 -15.35 -2.10
N GLU A 89 0.89 -14.93 -1.50
CA GLU A 89 1.23 -15.25 -0.12
C GLU A 89 0.20 -14.67 0.86
N CYS A 90 -0.07 -13.36 0.78
CA CYS A 90 -0.98 -12.69 1.70
C CYS A 90 -2.41 -13.26 1.61
N TRP A 91 -2.92 -13.46 0.39
CA TRP A 91 -4.29 -13.95 0.21
C TRP A 91 -4.45 -15.39 0.68
N ASN A 92 -3.42 -16.23 0.49
CA ASN A 92 -3.42 -17.60 1.00
C ASN A 92 -3.31 -17.64 2.54
N ALA A 93 -2.60 -16.67 3.15
CA ALA A 93 -2.49 -16.52 4.60
C ALA A 93 -3.77 -15.97 5.28
N GLY A 94 -4.77 -15.53 4.52
CA GLY A 94 -5.99 -14.94 5.08
C GLY A 94 -5.81 -13.49 5.50
N THR A 95 -5.03 -12.73 4.72
CA THR A 95 -4.89 -11.28 4.86
C THR A 95 -5.08 -10.61 3.51
N ALA A 96 -5.89 -9.56 3.48
CA ALA A 96 -6.13 -8.77 2.28
C ALA A 96 -6.05 -7.28 2.58
N THR A 97 -5.64 -6.52 1.58
CA THR A 97 -5.68 -5.06 1.61
C THR A 97 -6.72 -4.57 0.62
N LEU A 98 -7.88 -4.17 1.14
CA LEU A 98 -8.95 -3.59 0.34
C LEU A 98 -8.60 -2.13 0.06
N MET A 99 -8.79 -1.70 -1.18
CA MET A 99 -8.64 -0.32 -1.58
C MET A 99 -10.03 0.27 -1.82
N VAL A 100 -10.47 1.12 -0.90
CA VAL A 100 -11.77 1.80 -0.99
C VAL A 100 -11.66 3.05 -1.85
N MET A 101 -12.81 3.58 -2.27
CA MET A 101 -12.98 4.74 -3.13
C MET A 101 -12.47 4.52 -4.56
N GLY A 102 -12.50 3.27 -5.02
CA GLY A 102 -12.16 2.86 -6.38
C GLY A 102 -10.66 2.80 -6.69
N GLY A 103 -10.36 2.62 -7.98
CA GLY A 103 -9.01 2.42 -8.51
C GLY A 103 -8.34 3.65 -9.14
N VAL A 104 -8.95 4.84 -9.03
CA VAL A 104 -8.47 6.07 -9.70
C VAL A 104 -8.16 7.16 -8.69
N CYS A 105 -6.89 7.53 -8.63
CA CYS A 105 -6.33 8.52 -7.72
C CYS A 105 -6.31 9.91 -8.33
N THR A 106 -6.63 10.93 -7.52
CA THR A 106 -6.50 12.34 -7.89
C THR A 106 -5.05 12.86 -7.86
N ARG A 107 -4.11 12.02 -7.43
CA ARG A 107 -2.68 12.32 -7.29
C ARG A 107 -1.81 11.38 -8.12
N ALA A 108 -0.66 11.88 -8.52
CA ALA A 108 0.28 11.19 -9.42
C ALA A 108 1.65 10.98 -8.77
N CYS A 109 1.69 10.21 -7.67
CA CYS A 109 2.94 9.80 -7.04
C CYS A 109 3.79 8.98 -8.03
N ARG A 110 5.05 9.36 -8.26
CA ARG A 110 5.88 8.81 -9.35
C ARG A 110 6.39 7.39 -9.12
N PHE A 111 6.08 6.82 -7.97
CA PHE A 111 6.34 5.43 -7.61
C PHE A 111 5.10 4.52 -7.73
N CYS A 112 3.90 5.10 -7.78
CA CYS A 112 2.63 4.39 -7.58
C CYS A 112 1.97 4.04 -8.91
N ALA A 113 1.50 2.79 -9.04
CA ALA A 113 0.89 2.26 -10.24
C ALA A 113 -0.64 2.27 -10.25
N VAL A 114 -1.27 2.90 -9.26
CA VAL A 114 -2.72 3.17 -9.29
C VAL A 114 -3.02 4.17 -10.40
N ASP A 115 -4.16 4.00 -11.07
CA ASP A 115 -4.54 4.87 -12.18
C ASP A 115 -4.74 6.32 -11.72
N THR A 116 -4.32 7.30 -12.53
CA THR A 116 -4.44 8.74 -12.16
C THR A 116 -5.57 9.38 -12.96
N GLY A 117 -6.50 10.06 -12.30
CA GLY A 117 -7.64 10.73 -12.93
C GLY A 117 -8.39 11.62 -11.95
N ASN A 118 -9.59 12.05 -12.32
CA ASN A 118 -10.48 12.76 -11.41
C ASN A 118 -11.86 12.09 -11.42
N PRO A 119 -12.27 11.44 -10.32
CA PRO A 119 -13.60 10.82 -10.20
C PRO A 119 -14.76 11.81 -10.14
N SER A 120 -14.51 13.12 -10.02
CA SER A 120 -15.52 14.20 -10.00
C SER A 120 -16.61 13.99 -8.95
N GLY A 121 -16.23 13.57 -7.75
CA GLY A 121 -17.14 13.31 -6.64
C GLY A 121 -17.82 11.94 -6.69
N TRP A 122 -17.63 11.13 -7.74
CA TRP A 122 -18.20 9.78 -7.80
C TRP A 122 -17.69 8.92 -6.64
N LEU A 123 -18.62 8.25 -5.94
CA LEU A 123 -18.33 7.39 -4.81
C LEU A 123 -19.42 6.32 -4.71
N ASP A 124 -19.04 5.06 -4.56
CA ASP A 124 -20.00 3.97 -4.43
C ASP A 124 -20.53 3.92 -2.98
N ALA A 125 -21.83 4.22 -2.81
CA ALA A 125 -22.49 4.24 -1.51
C ALA A 125 -22.60 2.85 -0.86
N GLU A 126 -22.54 1.77 -1.65
CA GLU A 126 -22.61 0.39 -1.17
C GLU A 126 -21.23 -0.18 -0.80
N GLU A 127 -20.14 0.52 -1.13
CA GLU A 127 -18.77 0.07 -0.88
C GLU A 127 -18.50 -0.31 0.59
N PRO A 128 -18.99 0.44 1.62
CA PRO A 128 -18.81 0.04 3.01
C PRO A 128 -19.42 -1.33 3.35
N ASP A 129 -20.62 -1.61 2.84
CA ASP A 129 -21.30 -2.88 3.08
C ASP A 129 -20.68 -4.02 2.27
N ASN A 130 -20.26 -3.76 1.03
CA ASN A 130 -19.52 -4.71 0.21
C ASN A 130 -18.16 -5.08 0.82
N ALA A 131 -17.43 -4.10 1.36
CA ALA A 131 -16.18 -4.32 2.09
C ALA A 131 -16.41 -5.18 3.34
N ALA A 132 -17.44 -4.85 4.13
CA ALA A 132 -17.80 -5.61 5.32
C ALA A 132 -18.21 -7.05 5.02
N GLU A 133 -19.00 -7.24 3.95
CA GLU A 133 -19.44 -8.55 3.52
C GLU A 133 -18.28 -9.41 3.00
N THR A 134 -17.39 -8.80 2.21
CA THR A 134 -16.18 -9.47 1.72
C THR A 134 -15.30 -9.94 2.87
N VAL A 135 -15.04 -9.08 3.86
CA VAL A 135 -14.26 -9.45 5.06
C VAL A 135 -14.91 -10.61 5.81
N ARG A 136 -16.24 -10.61 5.94
CA ARG A 136 -17.02 -11.68 6.59
C ARG A 136 -16.93 -13.01 5.83
N ILE A 137 -17.14 -13.00 4.51
CA ILE A 137 -17.09 -14.19 3.64
C ILE A 137 -15.68 -14.82 3.61
N MET A 138 -14.66 -13.98 3.78
CA MET A 138 -13.26 -14.39 3.78
C MET A 138 -12.76 -14.86 5.16
N ASP A 139 -13.55 -14.65 6.21
CA ASP A 139 -13.25 -14.97 7.60
C ASP A 139 -11.85 -14.46 8.01
N LEU A 140 -11.58 -13.18 7.72
CA LEU A 140 -10.29 -12.57 8.01
C LEU A 140 -10.16 -12.24 9.49
N GLY A 141 -9.07 -12.68 10.13
CA GLY A 141 -8.69 -12.17 11.45
C GLY A 141 -8.17 -10.72 11.41
N TYR A 142 -7.65 -10.29 10.26
CA TYR A 142 -7.04 -8.99 10.06
C TYR A 142 -7.27 -8.47 8.63
N VAL A 143 -7.67 -7.19 8.50
CA VAL A 143 -7.81 -6.52 7.20
C VAL A 143 -7.13 -5.16 7.22
N VAL A 144 -6.46 -4.83 6.13
CA VAL A 144 -5.96 -3.47 5.89
C VAL A 144 -6.92 -2.77 4.94
N LEU A 145 -7.41 -1.59 5.31
CA LEU A 145 -8.14 -0.70 4.43
C LEU A 145 -7.22 0.43 3.99
N THR A 146 -7.05 0.61 2.69
CA THR A 146 -6.37 1.77 2.11
C THR A 146 -7.30 2.45 1.13
N SER A 147 -6.90 3.60 0.59
CA SER A 147 -7.62 4.23 -0.51
C SER A 147 -6.67 4.93 -1.46
N VAL A 148 -7.25 5.38 -2.56
CA VAL A 148 -6.69 6.45 -3.39
C VAL A 148 -6.87 7.81 -2.72
N ASP A 149 -6.10 8.82 -3.14
CA ASP A 149 -6.39 10.22 -2.77
C ASP A 149 -7.65 10.71 -3.50
N ARG A 150 -8.57 11.31 -2.75
CA ARG A 150 -9.84 11.88 -3.22
C ARG A 150 -9.90 13.37 -2.99
N ASP A 151 -8.97 14.10 -3.60
CA ASP A 151 -8.87 15.56 -3.55
C ASP A 151 -10.12 16.28 -4.12
N ASP A 152 -10.99 15.53 -4.80
CA ASP A 152 -12.29 15.95 -5.34
C ASP A 152 -13.44 15.88 -4.31
N LEU A 153 -13.23 15.23 -3.15
CA LEU A 153 -14.19 15.19 -2.05
C LEU A 153 -13.86 16.25 -0.97
N PRO A 154 -14.87 16.86 -0.32
CA PRO A 154 -14.64 17.91 0.68
C PRO A 154 -13.77 17.49 1.87
N ASP A 155 -13.91 16.25 2.35
CA ASP A 155 -13.18 15.70 3.49
C ASP A 155 -12.04 14.76 3.07
N GLY A 156 -11.71 14.73 1.77
CA GLY A 156 -10.71 13.81 1.21
C GLY A 156 -11.07 12.32 1.31
N GLY A 157 -12.34 11.98 1.62
CA GLY A 157 -12.82 10.61 1.78
C GLY A 157 -12.73 10.04 3.21
N ALA A 158 -12.43 10.87 4.21
CA ALA A 158 -12.28 10.43 5.59
C ALA A 158 -13.56 9.81 6.19
N SER A 159 -14.72 10.41 5.92
CA SER A 159 -16.03 9.89 6.33
C SER A 159 -16.32 8.52 5.72
N HIS A 160 -15.93 8.31 4.46
CA HIS A 160 -16.10 7.04 3.77
C HIS A 160 -15.23 5.94 4.35
N PHE A 161 -13.94 6.23 4.61
CA PHE A 161 -13.06 5.35 5.39
C PHE A 161 -13.70 4.93 6.71
N ALA A 162 -14.18 5.90 7.49
CA ALA A 162 -14.80 5.65 8.78
C ALA A 162 -16.05 4.76 8.66
N SER A 163 -16.84 4.95 7.61
CA SER A 163 -18.02 4.12 7.30
C SER A 163 -17.64 2.68 6.97
N CYS A 164 -16.60 2.46 6.14
CA CYS A 164 -16.07 1.12 5.85
C CYS A 164 -15.58 0.41 7.11
N VAL A 165 -14.78 1.10 7.96
CA VAL A 165 -14.30 0.55 9.23
C VAL A 165 -15.47 0.15 10.15
N ARG A 166 -16.47 1.03 10.31
CA ARG A 166 -17.66 0.75 11.14
C ARG A 166 -18.47 -0.43 10.60
N ALA A 167 -18.65 -0.52 9.28
CA ALA A 167 -19.37 -1.62 8.64
C ALA A 167 -18.67 -2.96 8.87
N ILE A 168 -17.34 -3.01 8.66
CA ILE A 168 -16.54 -4.22 8.89
C ILE A 168 -16.62 -4.65 10.34
N ARG A 169 -16.42 -3.73 11.29
CA ARG A 169 -16.48 -4.06 12.72
C ARG A 169 -17.85 -4.53 13.19
N ARG A 170 -18.93 -4.00 12.60
CA ARG A 170 -20.30 -4.46 12.89
C ARG A 170 -20.53 -5.88 12.41
N ARG A 171 -20.10 -6.23 11.19
CA ARG A 171 -20.31 -7.57 10.61
C ARG A 171 -19.32 -8.61 11.10
N SER A 172 -18.10 -8.19 11.41
CA SER A 172 -16.95 -9.05 11.75
C SER A 172 -16.23 -8.50 12.98
N PRO A 173 -16.85 -8.56 14.18
CA PRO A 173 -16.33 -7.89 15.39
C PRO A 173 -15.00 -8.44 15.91
N LYS A 174 -14.61 -9.65 15.49
CA LYS A 174 -13.31 -10.27 15.81
C LYS A 174 -12.18 -9.83 14.87
N THR A 175 -12.50 -9.20 13.74
CA THR A 175 -11.51 -8.77 12.76
C THR A 175 -10.86 -7.46 13.19
N ALA A 176 -9.53 -7.45 13.30
CA ALA A 176 -8.77 -6.21 13.47
C ALA A 176 -8.69 -5.45 12.14
N VAL A 177 -8.92 -4.13 12.19
CA VAL A 177 -8.90 -3.25 11.00
C VAL A 177 -7.74 -2.27 11.13
N GLU A 178 -6.74 -2.40 10.26
CA GLU A 178 -5.72 -1.35 10.04
C GLU A 178 -6.20 -0.42 8.94
N VAL A 179 -6.06 0.89 9.13
CA VAL A 179 -6.28 1.87 8.08
C VAL A 179 -4.93 2.40 7.59
N LEU A 180 -4.69 2.38 6.28
CA LEU A 180 -3.58 3.06 5.62
C LEU A 180 -4.14 4.26 4.86
N THR A 181 -4.06 5.43 5.47
CA THR A 181 -4.79 6.60 4.96
C THR A 181 -3.94 7.44 3.99
N PRO A 182 -4.59 8.18 3.09
CA PRO A 182 -4.03 9.39 2.50
C PRO A 182 -3.61 10.41 3.56
N ASP A 183 -3.00 11.51 3.14
CA ASP A 183 -2.63 12.60 4.04
C ASP A 183 -3.76 13.57 4.37
N PHE A 184 -4.90 13.48 3.66
CA PHE A 184 -6.03 14.41 3.77
C PHE A 184 -5.63 15.89 3.69
N ARG A 185 -4.55 16.21 2.95
CA ARG A 185 -3.93 17.54 2.90
C ARG A 185 -3.53 18.09 4.28
N GLY A 186 -3.20 17.19 5.21
CA GLY A 186 -2.87 17.53 6.59
C GLY A 186 -4.06 17.87 7.47
N SER A 187 -5.30 17.57 7.04
CA SER A 187 -6.50 17.83 7.82
C SER A 187 -6.55 16.95 9.08
N GLU A 188 -6.43 17.60 10.24
CA GLU A 188 -6.56 16.94 11.53
C GLU A 188 -7.99 16.44 11.79
N GLU A 189 -9.00 17.16 11.30
CA GLU A 189 -10.41 16.77 11.39
C GLU A 189 -10.69 15.46 10.64
N ALA A 190 -10.10 15.30 9.46
CA ALA A 190 -10.17 14.06 8.69
C ALA A 190 -9.54 12.90 9.46
N VAL A 191 -8.36 13.10 10.06
CA VAL A 191 -7.71 12.09 10.92
C VAL A 191 -8.62 11.70 12.09
N ARG A 192 -9.21 12.69 12.79
CA ARG A 192 -10.15 12.44 13.90
C ARG A 192 -11.39 11.68 13.45
N THR A 193 -11.90 11.96 12.26
CA THR A 193 -13.06 11.26 11.68
C THR A 193 -12.76 9.78 11.50
N VAL A 194 -11.60 9.43 10.95
CA VAL A 194 -11.18 8.04 10.78
C VAL A 194 -10.93 7.37 12.14
N LEU A 195 -10.26 8.06 13.08
CA LEU A 195 -10.03 7.55 14.43
C LEU A 195 -11.32 7.29 15.21
N ALA A 196 -12.38 8.07 15.00
CA ALA A 196 -13.67 7.86 15.64
C ALA A 196 -14.32 6.52 15.25
N ALA A 197 -13.95 5.93 14.10
CA ALA A 197 -14.34 4.57 13.73
C ALA A 197 -13.54 3.49 14.49
N LYS A 198 -12.55 3.91 15.29
CA LYS A 198 -11.73 3.11 16.20
C LYS A 198 -11.05 1.93 15.47
N PRO A 199 -10.21 2.19 14.44
CA PRO A 199 -9.37 1.15 13.84
C PRO A 199 -8.37 0.61 14.88
N ALA A 200 -7.82 -0.58 14.63
CA ALA A 200 -6.81 -1.19 15.48
C ALA A 200 -5.41 -0.56 15.29
N VAL A 201 -5.11 -0.13 14.07
CA VAL A 201 -3.85 0.54 13.69
C VAL A 201 -4.18 1.68 12.74
N PHE A 202 -3.54 2.84 12.93
CA PHE A 202 -3.58 3.98 12.01
C PHE A 202 -2.24 4.13 11.29
N ALA A 203 -2.21 3.87 10.00
CA ALA A 203 -1.03 3.94 9.17
C ALA A 203 -1.09 5.13 8.21
N HIS A 204 0.05 5.82 8.07
CA HIS A 204 0.27 6.78 6.99
C HIS A 204 1.76 6.76 6.61
N ASN A 205 2.05 6.50 5.34
CA ASN A 205 3.43 6.38 4.87
C ASN A 205 4.04 7.73 4.50
N VAL A 206 5.27 7.96 4.95
CA VAL A 206 6.13 9.04 4.43
C VAL A 206 6.76 8.69 3.08
N GLU A 207 6.84 7.39 2.77
CA GLU A 207 7.32 6.74 1.55
C GLU A 207 8.83 6.89 1.26
N THR A 208 9.41 8.05 1.53
CA THR A 208 10.82 8.33 1.27
C THR A 208 11.33 9.44 2.20
N VAL A 209 12.62 9.74 2.08
CA VAL A 209 13.29 10.79 2.87
C VAL A 209 12.89 12.19 2.38
N ARG A 210 13.01 13.18 3.28
CA ARG A 210 12.60 14.59 3.07
C ARG A 210 13.08 15.18 1.73
N ARG A 211 14.35 14.99 1.36
CA ARG A 211 14.95 15.51 0.12
C ARG A 211 14.27 14.96 -1.13
N LEU A 212 13.83 13.70 -1.09
CA LEU A 212 13.26 13.01 -2.24
C LEU A 212 11.75 13.16 -2.35
N THR A 213 11.06 13.64 -1.30
CA THR A 213 9.60 13.73 -1.25
C THR A 213 9.00 14.42 -2.48
N SER A 214 9.49 15.59 -2.88
CA SER A 214 8.97 16.33 -4.05
C SER A 214 9.28 15.65 -5.40
N ARG A 215 10.33 14.81 -5.46
CA ARG A 215 10.67 14.02 -6.66
C ARG A 215 9.82 12.76 -6.74
N VAL A 216 9.52 12.13 -5.60
CA VAL A 216 8.91 10.80 -5.49
C VAL A 216 7.38 10.88 -5.41
N ARG A 217 6.84 11.78 -4.61
CA ARG A 217 5.42 11.89 -4.31
C ARG A 217 4.79 13.02 -5.13
N ASP A 218 3.47 13.03 -5.20
CA ASP A 218 2.72 14.15 -5.78
C ASP A 218 3.09 15.46 -5.05
N PRO A 219 3.20 16.61 -5.75
CA PRO A 219 3.56 17.89 -5.13
C PRO A 219 2.67 18.29 -3.94
N ARG A 220 1.43 17.80 -3.87
CA ARG A 220 0.50 18.03 -2.76
C ARG A 220 0.82 17.19 -1.51
N ALA A 221 1.68 16.19 -1.62
CA ALA A 221 2.05 15.25 -0.55
C ALA A 221 3.40 15.64 0.08
N GLY A 222 3.36 16.54 1.07
CA GLY A 222 4.54 17.05 1.76
C GLY A 222 5.06 16.13 2.87
N TYR A 223 6.37 16.14 3.12
CA TYR A 223 7.00 15.33 4.17
C TYR A 223 6.50 15.74 5.57
N ASP A 224 6.53 17.04 5.88
CA ASP A 224 6.02 17.55 7.16
C ASP A 224 4.51 17.39 7.30
N GLN A 225 3.78 17.38 6.19
CA GLN A 225 2.34 17.10 6.18
C GLN A 225 2.07 15.66 6.60
N SER A 226 2.80 14.69 6.06
CA SER A 226 2.73 13.28 6.49
C SER A 226 3.08 13.10 7.97
N LEU A 227 4.12 13.80 8.44
CA LEU A 227 4.49 13.81 9.85
C LEU A 227 3.39 14.39 10.75
N LYS A 228 2.70 15.46 10.31
CA LYS A 228 1.55 16.04 11.02
C LYS A 228 0.39 15.06 11.14
N VAL A 229 0.10 14.28 10.09
CA VAL A 229 -0.96 13.26 10.08
C VAL A 229 -0.68 12.19 11.14
N LEU A 230 0.55 11.67 11.18
CA LEU A 230 0.95 10.67 12.19
C LEU A 230 0.88 11.24 13.60
N ARG A 231 1.35 12.48 13.81
CA ARG A 231 1.25 13.16 15.10
C ARG A 231 -0.20 13.35 15.55
N ALA A 232 -1.08 13.75 14.63
CA ALA A 232 -2.50 13.88 14.91
C ALA A 232 -3.11 12.53 15.32
N ALA A 233 -2.75 11.45 14.61
CA ALA A 233 -3.22 10.12 14.93
C ALA A 233 -2.76 9.66 16.32
N ALA A 234 -1.48 9.85 16.64
CA ALA A 234 -0.90 9.50 17.94
C ALA A 234 -1.51 10.32 19.09
N ARG A 235 -1.79 11.62 18.85
CA ARG A 235 -2.37 12.51 19.87
C ARG A 235 -3.83 12.20 20.18
N HIS A 236 -4.63 11.86 19.16
CA HIS A 236 -6.09 11.75 19.29
C HIS A 236 -6.61 10.33 19.27
N GLY A 237 -5.76 9.34 19.06
CA GLY A 237 -6.17 7.95 18.88
C GLY A 237 -6.23 7.13 20.16
N ASP A 238 -6.14 7.74 21.34
CA ASP A 238 -6.28 7.07 22.65
C ASP A 238 -5.46 5.76 22.77
N GLY A 239 -4.15 5.85 22.52
CA GLY A 239 -3.25 4.69 22.58
C GLY A 239 -3.27 3.80 21.33
N ILE A 240 -3.92 4.24 20.24
CA ILE A 240 -3.83 3.56 18.95
C ILE A 240 -2.38 3.41 18.49
N LEU A 241 -2.04 2.25 17.94
CA LEU A 241 -0.77 2.05 17.28
C LEU A 241 -0.76 2.83 15.97
N THR A 242 0.28 3.65 15.79
CA THR A 242 0.50 4.34 14.53
C THR A 242 1.64 3.70 13.74
N LYS A 243 1.53 3.72 12.42
CA LYS A 243 2.44 3.01 11.52
C LYS A 243 2.85 3.87 10.34
N SER A 244 4.09 3.70 9.89
CA SER A 244 4.56 4.31 8.64
C SER A 244 5.43 3.35 7.84
N GLY A 245 5.82 3.80 6.66
CA GLY A 245 6.60 3.02 5.70
C GLY A 245 7.59 3.86 4.92
N ILE A 246 8.73 3.26 4.59
CA ILE A 246 9.79 3.83 3.76
C ILE A 246 10.13 2.82 2.65
N MET A 247 10.16 3.28 1.41
CA MET A 247 10.72 2.54 0.29
C MET A 247 12.19 2.92 0.11
N LEU A 248 13.05 1.92 0.03
CA LEU A 248 14.48 2.07 -0.24
C LEU A 248 14.80 1.78 -1.71
N GLY A 249 15.87 2.39 -2.23
CA GLY A 249 16.31 2.26 -3.62
C GLY A 249 15.88 3.41 -4.54
N LEU A 250 15.43 4.53 -3.98
CA LEU A 250 15.04 5.76 -4.70
C LEU A 250 16.14 6.84 -4.68
N GLY A 251 17.30 6.53 -4.10
CA GLY A 251 18.47 7.41 -4.03
C GLY A 251 18.62 8.13 -2.70
N GLU A 252 17.93 7.64 -1.67
CA GLU A 252 18.13 8.03 -0.28
C GLU A 252 19.51 7.59 0.23
N ARG A 253 20.10 8.38 1.14
CA ARG A 253 21.35 8.03 1.82
C ARG A 253 21.08 7.44 3.21
N PRO A 254 21.99 6.63 3.78
CA PRO A 254 21.82 6.07 5.13
C PRO A 254 21.54 7.13 6.20
N ASP A 255 22.23 8.26 6.17
CA ASP A 255 22.02 9.36 7.12
C ASP A 255 20.61 9.99 6.99
N GLU A 256 20.02 9.96 5.80
CA GLU A 256 18.66 10.43 5.55
C GLU A 256 17.62 9.41 6.03
N ILE A 257 17.84 8.11 5.83
CA ILE A 257 16.97 7.05 6.34
C ILE A 257 16.91 7.11 7.87
N ALA A 258 18.09 7.15 8.52
CA ALA A 258 18.20 7.23 9.97
C ALA A 258 17.48 8.47 10.55
N ARG A 259 17.61 9.64 9.88
CA ARG A 259 16.88 10.85 10.26
C ARG A 259 15.37 10.70 10.06
N THR A 260 14.91 10.09 8.97
CA THR A 260 13.48 9.85 8.74
C THR A 260 12.89 8.92 9.79
N MET A 261 13.60 7.86 10.17
CA MET A 261 13.15 6.96 11.24
C MET A 261 13.01 7.69 12.58
N ARG A 262 13.98 8.55 12.92
CA ARG A 262 13.90 9.40 14.13
C ARG A 262 12.73 10.38 14.05
N ASP A 263 12.54 11.06 12.91
CA ASP A 263 11.44 12.00 12.71
C ASP A 263 10.08 11.30 12.92
N LEU A 264 9.90 10.13 12.31
CA LEU A 264 8.70 9.30 12.47
C LEU A 264 8.47 8.95 13.94
N ARG A 265 9.50 8.50 14.64
CA ARG A 265 9.39 8.12 16.05
C ARG A 265 9.01 9.31 16.94
N LEU A 266 9.59 10.49 16.67
CA LEU A 266 9.27 11.74 17.36
C LEU A 266 7.82 12.20 17.13
N GLN A 267 7.20 11.81 16.00
CA GLN A 267 5.79 12.07 15.74
C GLN A 267 4.85 10.98 16.27
N GLY A 268 5.37 10.00 17.01
CA GLY A 268 4.58 8.97 17.66
C GLY A 268 4.38 7.68 16.86
N ALA A 269 5.02 7.54 15.69
CA ALA A 269 5.02 6.28 14.94
C ALA A 269 5.54 5.13 15.81
N SER A 270 4.73 4.09 15.99
CA SER A 270 5.05 2.92 16.81
C SER A 270 5.56 1.75 15.98
N LEU A 271 5.06 1.63 14.75
CA LEU A 271 5.38 0.55 13.82
C LEU A 271 6.03 1.12 12.56
N LEU A 272 6.99 0.39 12.00
CA LEU A 272 7.66 0.79 10.76
C LEU A 272 7.81 -0.38 9.79
N THR A 273 7.59 -0.11 8.50
CA THR A 273 7.94 -1.04 7.43
C THR A 273 9.01 -0.45 6.52
N LEU A 274 10.05 -1.22 6.19
CA LEU A 274 11.05 -0.85 5.18
C LEU A 274 11.06 -1.90 4.07
N GLY A 275 10.87 -1.46 2.82
CA GLY A 275 10.83 -2.34 1.66
C GLY A 275 11.60 -1.80 0.45
N GLN A 276 11.99 -2.67 -0.47
CA GLN A 276 12.61 -2.23 -1.73
C GLN A 276 11.55 -1.57 -2.64
N TYR A 277 11.88 -0.41 -3.17
CA TYR A 277 11.16 0.18 -4.30
C TYR A 277 11.28 -0.75 -5.51
N LEU A 278 10.12 -1.23 -5.99
CA LEU A 278 10.04 -1.99 -7.23
C LEU A 278 9.35 -1.12 -8.25
N ARG A 279 10.07 -0.78 -9.32
CA ARG A 279 9.55 0.02 -10.42
C ARG A 279 8.37 -0.69 -11.09
N PRO A 280 7.15 -0.12 -11.06
CA PRO A 280 5.99 -0.82 -11.59
C PRO A 280 5.98 -0.90 -13.11
N THR A 281 6.35 0.19 -13.78
CA THR A 281 6.44 0.28 -15.24
C THR A 281 7.60 1.20 -15.63
N ARG A 282 8.04 1.13 -16.89
CA ARG A 282 9.08 2.01 -17.45
C ARG A 282 8.74 3.51 -17.37
N HIS A 283 7.50 3.89 -17.08
CA HIS A 283 7.08 5.29 -16.98
C HIS A 283 7.26 5.88 -15.56
N HIS A 284 7.54 5.02 -14.58
CA HIS A 284 7.85 5.40 -13.20
C HIS A 284 9.32 5.72 -13.01
N LEU A 285 9.67 6.22 -11.81
CA LEU A 285 11.05 6.49 -11.43
C LEU A 285 11.97 5.27 -11.64
N PRO A 286 13.21 5.46 -12.11
CA PRO A 286 14.18 4.38 -12.18
C PRO A 286 14.56 3.91 -10.78
N VAL A 287 14.90 2.63 -10.65
CA VAL A 287 15.53 2.12 -9.42
C VAL A 287 16.97 2.65 -9.36
N GLU A 288 17.31 3.37 -8.30
CA GLU A 288 18.65 3.93 -8.07
C GLU A 288 19.57 2.88 -7.43
N ARG A 289 19.06 2.05 -6.52
CA ARG A 289 19.81 0.98 -5.86
C ARG A 289 18.91 -0.21 -5.52
N TYR A 290 19.42 -1.43 -5.69
CA TYR A 290 18.84 -2.61 -5.06
C TYR A 290 19.52 -2.82 -3.71
N VAL A 291 18.77 -2.61 -2.63
CA VAL A 291 19.26 -2.76 -1.26
C VAL A 291 19.42 -4.25 -0.94
N PRO A 292 20.57 -4.68 -0.42
CA PRO A 292 20.78 -6.09 -0.11
C PRO A 292 20.07 -6.48 1.21
N PRO A 293 19.69 -7.76 1.40
CA PRO A 293 18.90 -8.19 2.56
C PRO A 293 19.51 -7.85 3.91
N GLU A 294 20.84 -7.92 4.04
CA GLU A 294 21.58 -7.59 5.26
C GLU A 294 21.37 -6.14 5.71
N GLU A 295 21.29 -5.20 4.77
CA GLU A 295 21.06 -3.79 5.11
C GLU A 295 19.65 -3.58 5.67
N PHE A 296 18.65 -4.38 5.24
CA PHE A 296 17.32 -4.35 5.87
C PHE A 296 17.36 -4.88 7.31
N ALA A 297 18.23 -5.85 7.62
CA ALA A 297 18.44 -6.33 8.98
C ALA A 297 19.02 -5.20 9.87
N ASP A 298 20.04 -4.50 9.36
CA ASP A 298 20.65 -3.37 10.06
C ASP A 298 19.62 -2.26 10.34
N TRP A 299 18.75 -1.96 9.38
CA TRP A 299 17.67 -0.98 9.57
C TRP A 299 16.61 -1.45 10.58
N ARG A 300 16.33 -2.75 10.66
CA ARG A 300 15.46 -3.31 11.69
C ARG A 300 16.06 -3.07 13.07
N GLU A 301 17.30 -3.49 13.30
CA GLU A 301 17.97 -3.35 14.59
C GLU A 301 18.10 -1.88 15.00
N TYR A 302 18.47 -1.00 14.06
CA TYR A 302 18.51 0.44 14.29
C TYR A 302 17.14 0.99 14.71
N GLY A 303 16.05 0.59 14.04
CA GLY A 303 14.71 1.06 14.37
C GLY A 303 14.20 0.54 15.71
N LEU A 304 14.45 -0.72 16.04
CA LEU A 304 14.13 -1.26 17.36
C LEU A 304 14.90 -0.52 18.47
N ALA A 305 16.20 -0.27 18.26
CA ALA A 305 17.01 0.53 19.18
C ALA A 305 16.55 2.00 19.28
N ALA A 306 16.00 2.56 18.20
CA ALA A 306 15.39 3.89 18.18
C ALA A 306 14.01 3.94 18.88
N GLY A 307 13.49 2.81 19.35
CA GLY A 307 12.28 2.72 20.16
C GLY A 307 10.99 2.48 19.40
N PHE A 308 11.05 1.99 18.15
CA PHE A 308 9.87 1.42 17.49
C PHE A 308 9.48 0.11 18.17
N THR A 309 8.17 -0.15 18.31
CA THR A 309 7.65 -1.40 18.88
C THR A 309 7.87 -2.59 17.96
N GLU A 310 7.75 -2.38 16.66
CA GLU A 310 8.10 -3.36 15.63
C GLU A 310 8.65 -2.65 14.40
N VAL A 311 9.66 -3.27 13.80
CA VAL A 311 10.18 -2.90 12.49
C VAL A 311 10.17 -4.13 11.60
N VAL A 312 9.35 -4.10 10.55
CA VAL A 312 9.31 -5.15 9.52
C VAL A 312 10.14 -4.67 8.33
N ALA A 313 11.29 -5.26 8.11
CA ALA A 313 12.24 -4.82 7.08
C ALA A 313 12.64 -5.98 6.17
N GLY A 314 12.60 -5.75 4.86
CA GLY A 314 13.07 -6.73 3.88
C GLY A 314 12.75 -6.36 2.44
N PRO A 315 13.40 -7.00 1.44
CA PRO A 315 13.29 -6.58 0.05
C PRO A 315 11.85 -6.61 -0.50
N LEU A 316 11.05 -7.60 -0.12
CA LEU A 316 9.66 -7.73 -0.59
C LEU A 316 8.65 -7.13 0.39
N VAL A 317 9.08 -6.54 1.51
CA VAL A 317 8.15 -5.96 2.48
C VAL A 317 7.35 -4.82 1.84
N ARG A 318 6.07 -4.76 2.23
CA ARG A 318 5.09 -3.73 1.89
C ARG A 318 4.41 -3.30 3.18
N SER A 319 3.79 -2.11 3.20
CA SER A 319 3.10 -1.61 4.39
C SER A 319 2.08 -2.60 4.96
N SER A 320 1.39 -3.36 4.11
CA SER A 320 0.43 -4.38 4.54
C SER A 320 0.98 -5.82 4.56
N TYR A 321 2.27 -6.02 4.30
CA TYR A 321 2.85 -7.37 4.29
C TYR A 321 2.88 -7.95 5.70
N ARG A 322 2.21 -9.09 5.87
CA ARG A 322 2.10 -9.80 7.16
C ARG A 322 1.69 -8.88 8.33
N ALA A 323 0.81 -7.92 8.07
CA ALA A 323 0.37 -6.94 9.07
C ALA A 323 -0.31 -7.59 10.28
N GLU A 324 -0.90 -8.78 10.11
CA GLU A 324 -1.46 -9.61 11.19
C GLU A 324 -0.41 -10.12 12.18
N ARG A 325 0.88 -10.13 11.78
CA ARG A 325 2.02 -10.53 12.61
C ARG A 325 2.86 -9.35 13.08
N ALA A 326 2.60 -8.15 12.59
CA ALA A 326 3.41 -6.96 12.88
C ALA A 326 3.38 -6.53 14.35
N LEU A 327 2.60 -7.19 15.21
CA LEU A 327 2.58 -6.97 16.66
C LEU A 327 3.28 -8.08 17.45
N MET A 328 3.89 -9.07 16.78
CA MET A 328 4.54 -10.21 17.43
C MET A 328 6.01 -9.97 17.79
N GLY A 329 6.61 -8.84 17.40
CA GLY A 329 8.01 -8.54 17.72
C GLY A 329 9.06 -9.34 16.92
N ASN A 330 8.63 -10.10 15.90
CA ASN A 330 9.43 -11.15 15.27
C ASN A 330 9.77 -10.87 13.79
N ASN A 331 9.82 -9.59 13.39
CA ASN A 331 10.00 -9.16 12.00
C ASN A 331 8.90 -9.69 11.07
N ALA A 332 7.69 -9.91 11.60
CA ALA A 332 6.61 -10.65 10.94
C ALA A 332 7.05 -12.03 10.36
N GLY A 333 8.08 -12.66 10.93
CA GLY A 333 8.68 -13.89 10.41
C GLY A 333 9.37 -13.74 9.05
N VAL A 334 9.80 -12.53 8.69
CA VAL A 334 10.69 -12.30 7.55
C VAL A 334 12.06 -12.86 7.90
N GLU A 335 12.36 -14.04 7.36
CA GLU A 335 13.68 -14.65 7.47
C GLU A 335 14.69 -13.83 6.66
N LEU A 336 15.79 -13.48 7.31
CA LEU A 336 17.00 -13.03 6.62
C LEU A 336 17.50 -14.26 5.86
N GLN A 337 17.38 -14.27 4.53
CA GLN A 337 17.93 -15.39 3.75
C GLN A 337 19.38 -15.57 4.17
N SER A 338 19.65 -16.76 4.70
CA SER A 338 20.86 -17.12 5.44
C SER A 338 22.12 -16.69 4.69
N MET A 339 23.06 -16.18 5.48
CA MET A 339 24.47 -16.05 5.14
C MET A 339 24.91 -17.13 4.15
N ASN A 340 25.59 -16.70 3.08
CA ASN A 340 26.35 -17.60 2.24
C ASN A 340 27.21 -18.50 3.15
N PRO A 341 27.06 -19.83 3.16
CA PRO A 341 27.84 -20.72 4.02
C PRO A 341 29.36 -20.62 3.77
N ALA A 342 29.77 -19.97 2.69
CA ALA A 342 31.15 -19.79 2.28
C ALA A 342 31.99 -18.81 3.13
N LEU A 343 31.40 -18.12 4.12
CA LEU A 343 32.15 -17.18 4.99
C LEU A 343 32.38 -17.69 6.43
N SER A 344 32.00 -18.94 6.74
CA SER A 344 32.30 -19.59 8.03
C SER A 344 33.63 -20.37 8.05
N GLN A 345 34.48 -20.23 7.01
CA GLN A 345 35.80 -20.87 6.94
C GLN A 345 36.90 -19.83 6.72
N CYS A 346 37.09 -18.93 7.68
CA CYS A 346 38.34 -18.18 7.84
C CYS A 346 38.46 -17.79 9.32
N SER A 347 38.80 -18.78 10.14
CA SER A 347 39.32 -18.59 11.49
C SER A 347 40.35 -19.70 11.68
N VAL A 348 41.62 -19.36 11.44
CA VAL A 348 42.77 -20.03 12.05
C VAL A 348 43.43 -18.99 12.93
#